data_AF-A0A929FCM9-F1
#
_entry.id   AF-A0A929FCM9-F1
#
_cell.length_a   1.000
_cell.length_b   1.000
_cell.length_c   1.000
_cell.angle_alpha   90.00
_cell.angle_beta   90.00
_cell.angle_gamma   90.00
#
_symmetry.space_group_name_H-M   'P 1'
#
loop_
_entity.id
_entity.type
_entity.pdbx_description
1 polymer ?
#
loop_
_entity_poly.entity_id
_entity_poly.type
_entity_poly.pdbx_seq_one_letter_code
_entity_poly.pdbx_strand_id
1 'polypeptide(L)'
;MGSIWDRPVGPAQIEVAESISSAGVRPIAASHMEVYGTILNDRPIMASSIQVADTTVPGGRPIFASDIIVRDDLTLPGGRPIFASREDLLDAPLLPGGRPIAANEEVETEVLMGFID
;
A
#
# COMPACT_ATOMS: atom_id res chain seq x y z
N MET A 1 -41.28 28.97 -14.58
CA MET A 1 -40.08 29.76 -14.88
C MET A 1 -38.93 29.16 -14.09
N GLY A 2 -38.31 28.08 -14.59
CA GLY A 2 -37.22 27.39 -13.90
C GLY A 2 -35.91 28.11 -14.22
N SER A 3 -35.20 28.56 -13.20
CA SER A 3 -33.90 29.22 -13.32
C SER A 3 -32.89 28.27 -13.96
N ILE A 4 -32.17 28.71 -15.00
CA ILE A 4 -31.08 27.97 -15.68
C ILE A 4 -29.88 27.64 -14.76
N TRP A 5 -29.98 28.03 -13.47
CA TRP A 5 -28.97 27.88 -12.45
C TRP A 5 -29.21 26.71 -11.49
N ASP A 6 -30.40 26.09 -11.51
CA ASP A 6 -30.70 24.91 -10.67
C ASP A 6 -30.19 23.63 -11.36
N ARG A 7 -28.87 23.45 -11.33
CA ARG A 7 -28.24 22.18 -11.67
C ARG A 7 -28.52 21.17 -10.52
N PRO A 8 -29.03 19.97 -10.82
CA PRO A 8 -29.24 18.94 -9.80
C PRO A 8 -27.93 18.63 -9.09
N VAL A 9 -27.90 18.81 -7.77
CA VAL A 9 -26.81 18.33 -6.91
C VAL A 9 -27.20 16.95 -6.41
N GLY A 10 -26.39 15.93 -6.73
CA GLY A 10 -26.56 14.59 -6.15
C GLY A 10 -26.28 14.61 -4.64
N PRO A 11 -26.77 13.62 -3.87
CA PRO A 11 -26.43 13.53 -2.46
C PRO A 11 -24.91 13.45 -2.30
N ALA A 12 -24.33 14.37 -1.53
CA ALA A 12 -22.90 14.40 -1.27
C ALA A 12 -22.55 13.37 -0.18
N GLN A 13 -21.63 12.45 -0.46
CA GLN A 13 -21.07 11.51 0.51
C GLN A 13 -19.87 12.14 1.25
N ILE A 14 -20.03 13.35 1.77
CA ILE A 14 -18.99 14.06 2.52
C ILE A 14 -19.43 14.20 3.97
N GLU A 15 -18.64 13.66 4.88
CA GLU A 15 -18.80 13.95 6.31
C GLU A 15 -18.13 15.29 6.60
N VAL A 16 -18.91 16.22 7.14
CA VAL A 16 -18.44 17.58 7.45
C VAL A 16 -18.06 17.64 8.92
N ALA A 17 -16.79 17.90 9.21
CA ALA A 17 -16.29 18.06 10.57
C ALA A 17 -16.58 19.45 11.13
N GLU A 18 -16.36 20.50 10.33
CA GLU A 18 -16.57 21.90 10.71
C GLU A 18 -16.95 22.74 9.49
N SER A 19 -17.35 23.99 9.68
CA SER A 19 -17.49 24.97 8.61
C SER A 19 -16.83 26.29 8.97
N ILE A 20 -16.18 26.94 8.00
CA ILE A 20 -15.60 28.28 8.18
C ILE A 20 -16.39 29.32 7.40
N SER A 21 -16.49 30.54 7.94
CA SER A 21 -17.09 31.68 7.26
C SER A 21 -16.00 32.53 6.62
N SER A 22 -15.76 32.32 5.33
CA SER A 22 -14.81 33.10 4.52
C SER A 22 -15.36 33.27 3.12
N ALA A 23 -15.89 34.47 2.84
CA ALA A 23 -16.70 34.78 1.65
C ALA A 23 -17.84 33.76 1.43
N GLY A 24 -18.55 33.39 2.50
CA GLY A 24 -19.58 32.35 2.54
C GLY A 24 -19.23 31.22 3.52
N VAL A 25 -20.19 30.31 3.77
CA VAL A 25 -19.99 29.13 4.61
C VAL A 25 -19.32 28.03 3.79
N ARG A 26 -18.12 27.61 4.20
CA ARG A 26 -17.32 26.58 3.52
C ARG A 26 -17.18 25.36 4.44
N PRO A 27 -17.67 24.17 4.05
CA PRO A 27 -17.50 22.97 4.85
C PRO A 27 -16.05 22.47 4.82
N ILE A 28 -15.59 21.93 5.94
CA ILE A 28 -14.33 21.20 6.12
C ILE A 28 -14.67 19.72 6.23
N ALA A 29 -14.08 18.90 5.36
CA ALA A 29 -14.27 17.46 5.38
C ALA A 29 -13.62 16.82 6.63
N ALA A 30 -14.27 15.80 7.19
CA ALA A 30 -13.68 14.98 8.24
C ALA A 30 -12.49 14.15 7.71
N SER A 31 -11.42 14.09 8.50
CA SER A 31 -10.28 13.18 8.27
C SER A 31 -10.39 11.99 9.21
N HIS A 32 -10.17 10.78 8.69
CA HIS A 32 -10.15 9.54 9.46
C HIS A 32 -8.72 9.07 9.79
N MET A 33 -7.71 9.87 9.45
CA MET A 33 -6.31 9.53 9.70
C MET A 33 -5.92 9.81 11.16
N GLU A 34 -5.21 8.88 11.79
CA GLU A 34 -4.61 9.10 13.10
C GLU A 34 -3.39 10.01 12.99
N VAL A 35 -3.35 11.06 13.80
CA VAL A 35 -2.23 12.01 13.84
C VAL A 35 -1.28 11.58 14.95
N TYR A 36 -0.03 11.26 14.57
CA TYR A 36 1.03 10.93 15.53
C TYR A 36 1.54 12.19 16.26
N GLY A 37 1.64 13.30 15.53
CA GLY A 37 2.10 14.57 16.06
C GLY A 37 2.16 15.64 14.99
N THR A 38 2.82 16.76 15.27
CA THR A 38 3.01 17.85 14.33
C THR A 38 4.49 18.19 14.19
N ILE A 39 4.87 18.75 13.05
CA ILE A 39 6.18 19.35 12.80
C ILE A 39 5.99 20.75 12.24
N LEU A 40 6.90 21.67 12.57
CA LEU A 40 7.05 23.03 12.03
C LEU A 40 5.77 23.65 11.43
N ASN A 41 5.19 24.64 12.13
CA ASN A 41 3.92 25.28 11.76
C ASN A 41 2.72 24.32 11.76
N ASP A 42 2.66 23.46 12.78
CA ASP A 42 1.53 22.54 13.01
C ASP A 42 1.20 21.61 11.82
N ARG A 43 2.18 21.31 10.96
CA ARG A 43 1.99 20.37 9.86
C ARG A 43 1.82 18.96 10.45
N PRO A 44 0.66 18.30 10.27
CA PRO A 44 0.40 17.01 10.88
C PRO A 44 1.31 15.93 10.27
N ILE A 45 1.76 15.03 11.14
CA ILE A 45 2.42 13.77 10.79
C ILE A 45 1.42 12.67 11.10
N MET A 46 1.08 11.89 10.09
CA MET A 46 0.17 10.76 10.26
C MET A 46 0.89 9.59 10.91
N ALA A 47 0.19 8.86 11.78
CA ALA A 47 0.69 7.62 12.35
C ALA A 47 0.93 6.57 11.26
N SER A 48 1.96 5.75 11.44
CA SER A 48 2.28 4.62 10.57
C SER A 48 2.44 3.36 11.39
N SER A 49 2.04 2.22 10.85
CA SER A 49 2.23 0.89 11.46
C SER A 49 3.62 0.29 11.20
N ILE A 50 4.54 1.03 10.57
CA ILE A 50 5.88 0.55 10.23
C ILE A 50 6.72 0.43 11.50
N GLN A 51 7.32 -0.75 11.71
CA GLN A 51 8.20 -1.00 12.85
C GLN A 51 9.66 -0.80 12.46
N VAL A 52 10.38 0.00 13.24
CA VAL A 52 11.83 0.17 13.09
C VAL A 52 12.52 -0.88 13.96
N ALA A 53 13.26 -1.78 13.33
CA ALA A 53 14.02 -2.84 14.00
C ALA A 53 15.34 -2.31 14.59
N ASP A 54 16.02 -1.43 13.86
CA ASP A 54 17.30 -0.86 14.28
C ASP A 54 17.59 0.48 13.57
N THR A 55 18.51 1.29 14.11
CA THR A 55 19.00 2.56 13.56
C THR A 55 20.53 2.69 13.63
N THR A 56 21.25 1.65 14.08
CA THR A 56 22.69 1.70 14.33
C THR A 56 23.57 1.78 13.07
N VAL A 57 22.98 1.67 11.88
CA VAL A 57 23.69 1.80 10.60
C VAL A 57 24.32 3.19 10.48
N PRO A 58 25.55 3.32 9.94
CA PRO A 58 26.17 4.63 9.72
C PRO A 58 25.23 5.61 9.02
N GLY A 59 25.06 6.79 9.63
CA GLY A 59 24.13 7.82 9.15
C GLY A 59 22.70 7.72 9.67
N GLY A 60 22.41 6.84 10.63
CA GLY A 60 21.10 6.78 11.31
C GLY A 60 19.98 6.33 10.38
N ARG A 61 20.30 5.51 9.36
CA ARG A 61 19.31 5.00 8.42
C ARG A 61 18.48 3.91 9.13
N PRO A 62 17.14 4.07 9.23
CA PRO A 62 16.32 3.07 9.90
C PRO A 62 16.32 1.76 9.11
N ILE A 63 16.48 0.66 9.82
CA ILE A 63 16.21 -0.69 9.35
C ILE A 63 14.79 -1.03 9.80
N PHE A 64 13.95 -1.43 8.85
CA PHE A 64 12.56 -1.81 9.14
C PHE A 64 12.45 -3.30 9.42
N ALA A 65 11.54 -3.66 10.32
CA ALA A 65 11.18 -5.06 10.53
C ALA A 65 10.51 -5.62 9.26
N SER A 66 10.84 -6.86 8.91
CA SER A 66 10.25 -7.57 7.79
C SER A 66 10.20 -9.06 8.07
N ASP A 67 9.23 -9.76 7.49
CA ASP A 67 9.11 -11.22 7.59
C ASP A 67 10.02 -11.98 6.61
N ILE A 68 11.03 -11.30 6.05
CA ILE A 68 11.96 -11.90 5.09
C ILE A 68 12.91 -12.86 5.81
N ILE A 69 12.93 -14.12 5.37
CA ILE A 69 13.81 -15.15 5.91
C ILE A 69 15.06 -15.25 5.03
N VAL A 70 16.22 -14.91 5.61
CA VAL A 70 17.54 -15.09 4.99
C VAL A 70 18.07 -16.48 5.35
N ARG A 71 18.66 -17.17 4.37
CA ARG A 71 19.36 -18.46 4.57
C ARG A 71 20.83 -18.18 4.85
N ASP A 72 21.17 -17.99 6.13
CA ASP A 72 22.53 -17.62 6.57
C ASP A 72 23.58 -18.72 6.30
N ASP A 73 23.14 -19.96 6.10
CA ASP A 73 23.96 -21.11 5.74
C ASP A 73 24.37 -21.12 4.26
N LEU A 74 23.73 -20.31 3.42
CA LEU A 74 23.94 -20.28 1.97
C LEU A 74 24.19 -18.85 1.48
N THR A 75 25.42 -18.57 1.05
CA THR A 75 25.77 -17.31 0.41
C THR A 75 26.36 -17.53 -0.97
N LEU A 76 25.95 -16.73 -1.95
CA LEU A 76 26.61 -16.71 -3.25
C LEU A 76 27.96 -15.95 -3.16
N PRO A 77 28.88 -16.17 -4.11
CA PRO A 77 30.13 -15.42 -4.18
C PRO A 77 29.91 -13.90 -4.09
N GLY A 78 30.73 -13.24 -3.27
CA GLY A 78 30.60 -11.81 -2.99
C GLY A 78 29.58 -11.46 -1.91
N GLY A 79 29.13 -12.43 -1.10
CA GLY A 79 28.25 -12.17 0.05
C GLY A 79 26.83 -11.79 -0.35
N ARG A 80 26.35 -12.24 -1.51
CA ARG A 80 24.97 -11.97 -1.93
C ARG A 80 24.04 -12.89 -1.13
N PRO A 81 23.10 -12.32 -0.35
CA PRO A 81 22.19 -13.10 0.48
C PRO A 81 21.24 -13.94 -0.38
N ILE A 82 20.84 -15.09 0.17
CA ILE A 82 19.82 -15.95 -0.42
C ILE A 82 18.59 -15.91 0.48
N PHE A 83 17.44 -15.61 -0.10
CA PHE A 83 16.17 -15.59 0.60
C PHE A 83 15.44 -16.92 0.45
N ALA A 84 14.72 -17.33 1.49
CA ALA A 84 13.85 -18.49 1.40
C ALA A 84 12.70 -18.22 0.42
N SER A 85 12.52 -19.12 -0.54
CA SER A 85 11.30 -19.18 -1.35
C SER A 85 10.13 -19.72 -0.52
N ARG A 86 8.91 -19.49 -0.99
CA ARG A 86 7.72 -20.12 -0.42
C ARG A 86 7.81 -21.65 -0.55
N GLU A 87 7.24 -22.37 0.41
CA GLU A 87 7.29 -23.83 0.48
C GLU A 87 6.54 -24.51 -0.68
N ASP A 88 5.45 -23.90 -1.16
CA ASP A 88 4.65 -24.38 -2.29
C ASP A 88 5.44 -24.52 -3.60
N LEU A 89 6.58 -23.84 -3.73
CA LEU A 89 7.45 -23.95 -4.89
C LEU A 89 8.31 -25.23 -4.91
N LEU A 90 8.36 -26.00 -3.81
CA LEU A 90 9.07 -27.29 -3.78
C LEU A 90 8.37 -28.35 -4.64
N ASP A 91 7.04 -28.31 -4.68
CA ASP A 91 6.20 -29.25 -5.44
C ASP A 91 5.73 -28.68 -6.78
N ALA A 92 6.21 -27.47 -7.13
CA ALA A 92 5.78 -26.78 -8.34
C ALA A 92 6.27 -27.47 -9.62
N PRO A 93 5.45 -27.46 -10.70
CA PRO A 93 5.93 -27.88 -12.01
C PRO A 93 7.09 -27.00 -12.47
N LEU A 94 8.06 -27.61 -13.15
CA LEU A 94 9.29 -26.95 -13.58
C LEU A 94 9.27 -26.66 -15.09
N LEU A 95 9.70 -25.45 -15.46
CA LEU A 95 10.06 -25.11 -16.85
C LEU A 95 11.40 -25.73 -17.24
N PRO A 96 11.73 -25.78 -18.55
CA PRO A 96 13.08 -26.08 -19.01
C PRO A 96 14.12 -25.21 -18.27
N GLY A 97 15.17 -25.85 -17.77
CA GLY A 97 16.16 -25.20 -16.91
C GLY A 97 15.81 -25.15 -15.42
N GLY A 98 14.80 -25.89 -14.97
CA GLY A 98 14.53 -26.13 -13.55
C GLY A 98 13.89 -24.95 -12.81
N ARG A 99 13.17 -24.07 -13.53
CA ARG A 99 12.52 -22.90 -12.92
C ARG A 99 11.11 -23.29 -12.44
N PRO A 100 10.81 -23.20 -11.13
CA PRO A 100 9.49 -23.52 -10.61
C PRO A 100 8.46 -22.45 -11.00
N ILE A 101 7.21 -22.87 -11.19
CA ILE A 101 6.07 -22.00 -11.52
C ILE A 101 5.10 -22.01 -10.36
N ALA A 102 4.81 -20.84 -9.79
CA ALA A 102 3.75 -20.71 -8.79
C ALA A 102 2.37 -20.97 -9.42
N ALA A 103 1.44 -21.50 -8.64
CA ALA A 103 0.05 -21.56 -9.06
C ALA A 103 -0.51 -20.14 -9.20
N ASN A 104 -1.30 -19.91 -10.25
CA ASN A 104 -2.11 -18.70 -10.34
C ASN A 104 -3.35 -18.86 -9.46
N GLU A 105 -3.92 -17.74 -9.01
CA GLU A 105 -5.29 -17.74 -8.50
C GLU A 105 -6.22 -18.21 -9.64
N GLU A 106 -7.20 -19.05 -9.32
CA GLU A 106 -8.19 -19.51 -10.30
C GLU A 106 -9.00 -18.31 -10.78
N VAL A 107 -8.64 -17.75 -11.94
CA VAL A 107 -9.42 -16.71 -12.60
C VAL A 107 -10.46 -17.41 -13.46
N GLU A 108 -11.73 -17.12 -13.20
CA GLU A 108 -12.88 -17.61 -13.96
C GLU A 108 -12.63 -17.44 -15.48
N THR A 109 -12.51 -18.58 -16.16
CA THR A 109 -12.17 -18.64 -17.59
C THR A 109 -13.17 -17.89 -18.47
N GLU A 110 -14.42 -17.77 -18.04
CA GLU A 110 -15.48 -16.99 -18.68
C GLU A 110 -15.11 -15.51 -18.83
N VAL A 111 -14.37 -14.92 -17.88
CA VAL A 111 -13.92 -13.51 -17.94
C VAL A 111 -12.81 -13.34 -18.97
N LEU A 112 -11.95 -14.35 -19.14
CA LEU A 112 -10.80 -14.30 -20.05
C LEU A 112 -11.19 -14.57 -21.52
N MET A 113 -12.17 -15.44 -21.74
CA MET A 113 -12.64 -15.81 -23.09
C MET A 113 -13.46 -14.72 -23.79
N GLY A 114 -13.94 -13.70 -23.06
CA GLY A 114 -14.69 -12.57 -23.62
C GLY A 114 -13.85 -11.51 -24.35
N PHE A 115 -12.52 -11.62 -24.34
CA PHE A 115 -11.59 -10.66 -24.95
C PHE A 115 -10.78 -11.22 -26.14
N ILE A 116 -11.08 -12.45 -26.57
CA ILE A 116 -10.47 -13.07 -27.75
C ILE A 116 -11.49 -12.98 -28.90
N ASP A 117 -11.33 -11.97 -29.76
CA ASP A 117 -11.99 -11.87 -31.07
C ASP A 117 -11.10 -12.52 -32.14
#